data_AF-A0A7Y2IPC9-F1
#
_entry.id   AF-A0A7Y2IPC9-F1
#
_cell.length_a   1.000
_cell.length_b   1.000
_cell.length_c   1.000
_cell.angle_alpha   90.00
_cell.angle_beta   90.00
_cell.angle_gamma   90.00
#
_symmetry.space_group_name_H-M   'P 1'
#
loop_
_entity.id
_entity.type
_entity.pdbx_description
1 polymer ?
#
loop_
_entity_poly.entity_id
_entity_poly.type
_entity_poly.pdbx_seq_one_letter_code
_entity_poly.pdbx_strand_id
1 'polypeptide(L)' 'AGPQPGTTVPVVLGLPAAEAALKLGTEGIDHQVLVLAESDPDDAAQRSGLTWKQSPAAGTVIDGPVTIWVNP' A
#
# COMPACT_ATOMS: atom_id res chain seq x y z
N ALA A 1 4.78 -13.24 13.36
CA ALA A 1 6.22 -13.06 13.11
C ALA A 1 6.36 -11.90 12.13
N GLY A 2 7.31 -11.00 12.35
CA GLY A 2 7.57 -9.87 11.44
C GLY A 2 8.26 -10.32 10.14
N PRO A 3 8.53 -9.39 9.21
CA PRO A 3 9.17 -9.70 7.94
C PRO A 3 10.61 -10.21 8.16
N GLN A 4 11.11 -11.03 7.23
CA GLN A 4 12.49 -11.52 7.30
C GLN A 4 13.50 -10.36 7.14
N PRO A 5 14.70 -10.45 7.73
CA PRO A 5 15.73 -9.45 7.51
C PRO A 5 16.03 -9.27 6.01
N GLY A 6 15.97 -8.03 5.53
CA GLY A 6 16.18 -7.71 4.11
C GLY A 6 14.94 -7.84 3.23
N THR A 7 13.76 -8.17 3.78
CA THR A 7 12.50 -8.05 3.04
C THR A 7 12.31 -6.60 2.57
N THR A 8 11.82 -6.46 1.34
CA THR A 8 11.51 -5.17 0.74
C THR A 8 10.01 -4.97 0.62
N VAL A 9 9.57 -3.71 0.63
CA VAL A 9 8.16 -3.35 0.46
C VAL A 9 7.68 -3.84 -0.90
N PRO A 10 6.60 -4.63 -0.98
CA PRO A 10 6.04 -5.06 -2.26
C PRO A 10 5.35 -3.89 -2.98
N VAL A 11 5.23 -3.99 -4.31
CA VAL A 11 4.36 -3.11 -5.07
C VAL A 11 2.88 -3.44 -4.78
N VAL A 12 2.13 -2.44 -4.33
CA VAL A 12 0.70 -2.52 -4.03
C VAL A 12 -0.12 -1.44 -4.74
N LEU A 13 0.53 -0.53 -5.47
CA LEU A 13 -0.15 0.46 -6.31
C LEU A 13 -1.06 -0.22 -7.33
N GLY A 14 -2.26 0.33 -7.50
CA GLY A 14 -3.29 -0.19 -8.40
C GLY A 14 -4.08 -1.39 -7.86
N LEU A 15 -3.71 -1.95 -6.69
CA LEU A 15 -4.48 -3.01 -6.06
C LEU A 15 -5.65 -2.45 -5.24
N PRO A 16 -6.80 -3.16 -5.19
CA PRO A 16 -7.85 -2.89 -4.23
C PRO A 16 -7.34 -2.95 -2.78
N ALA A 17 -7.95 -2.18 -1.89
CA ALA A 17 -7.54 -2.11 -0.48
C ALA A 17 -7.35 -3.49 0.19
N ALA A 18 -8.30 -4.41 -0.04
CA ALA A 18 -8.27 -5.75 0.53
C ALA A 18 -7.11 -6.60 -0.03
N GLU A 19 -6.83 -6.50 -1.33
CA GLU A 19 -5.74 -7.23 -1.96
C GLU A 19 -4.38 -6.67 -1.55
N ALA A 20 -4.25 -5.35 -1.45
CA ALA A 20 -3.06 -4.69 -0.95
C ALA A 20 -2.75 -5.08 0.50
N ALA A 21 -3.77 -5.04 1.38
CA ALA A 21 -3.65 -5.44 2.78
C ALA A 21 -3.30 -6.94 2.91
N LEU A 22 -3.94 -7.80 2.11
CA LEU A 22 -3.64 -9.22 2.10
C LEU A 22 -2.19 -9.47 1.70
N LYS A 23 -1.71 -8.83 0.64
CA LYS A 23 -0.32 -8.97 0.14
C LYS A 23 0.71 -8.54 1.18
N LEU A 24 0.47 -7.42 1.87
CA LEU A 24 1.35 -6.97 2.96
C LEU A 24 1.29 -7.92 4.15
N GLY A 25 0.10 -8.37 4.53
CA GLY A 25 -0.11 -9.32 5.63
C GLY A 25 0.53 -10.69 5.39
N THR A 26 0.50 -11.22 4.16
CA THR A 26 1.13 -12.51 3.82
C THR A 26 2.65 -12.49 3.96
N GLU A 27 3.27 -11.33 3.75
CA GLU A 27 4.71 -11.10 3.93
C GLU A 27 5.08 -10.78 5.40
N GLY A 28 4.09 -10.78 6.30
CA GLY A 28 4.27 -10.42 7.71
C GLY A 28 4.56 -8.93 7.93
N ILE A 29 4.19 -8.07 6.98
CA ILE A 29 4.47 -6.64 7.00
C ILE A 29 3.34 -5.91 7.71
N ASP A 30 3.69 -5.19 8.78
CA ASP A 30 2.78 -4.26 9.45
C ASP A 30 2.37 -3.14 8.49
N HIS A 31 1.09 -2.83 8.44
CA HIS A 31 0.58 -1.85 7.50
C HIS A 31 -0.62 -1.05 8.03
N GLN A 32 -0.81 0.12 7.43
CA GLN A 32 -1.94 1.00 7.69
C GLN A 32 -2.63 1.36 6.38
N VAL A 33 -3.96 1.26 6.36
CA VAL A 33 -4.78 1.68 5.21
C VAL A 33 -5.43 3.01 5.54
N LEU A 34 -5.22 4.01 4.70
CA LEU A 34 -5.87 5.32 4.78
C LEU A 34 -6.75 5.55 3.56
N VAL A 35 -8.01 5.91 3.78
CA VAL A 35 -8.89 6.35 2.69
C VAL A 35 -8.70 7.85 2.50
N LEU A 36 -8.11 8.24 1.38
CA LEU A 36 -7.83 9.62 1.04
C LEU A 36 -7.86 9.74 -0.47
N ALA A 37 -8.60 10.71 -0.99
CA ALA A 37 -8.62 10.98 -2.42
C ALA A 37 -7.25 11.50 -2.90
N GLU A 38 -6.84 11.03 -4.07
CA GLU A 38 -5.75 11.56 -4.86
C GLU A 38 -6.03 13.02 -5.19
N SER A 39 -4.99 13.85 -5.23
CA SER A 39 -5.13 15.30 -5.41
C SER A 39 -5.74 15.66 -6.77
N ASP A 40 -5.48 14.84 -7.78
CA ASP A 40 -6.05 15.01 -9.11
C ASP A 40 -7.42 14.30 -9.18
N PRO A 41 -8.51 15.03 -9.44
CA PRO A 41 -9.86 14.46 -9.42
C PRO A 41 -10.15 13.52 -10.60
N ASP A 42 -9.49 13.71 -11.75
CA ASP A 42 -9.67 12.84 -12.91
C ASP A 42 -9.01 11.48 -12.65
N ASP A 43 -7.80 11.48 -12.10
CA ASP A 43 -7.12 10.25 -11.66
C ASP A 43 -7.84 9.59 -10.48
N ALA A 44 -8.34 10.37 -9.51
CA ALA A 44 -9.09 9.84 -8.37
C ALA A 44 -10.35 9.09 -8.83
N ALA A 45 -11.09 9.64 -9.80
CA ALA A 45 -12.28 9.01 -10.37
C ALA A 45 -11.93 7.72 -11.13
N GLN A 46 -10.82 7.69 -11.87
CA GLN A 46 -10.36 6.51 -12.60
C GLN A 46 -9.81 5.40 -11.69
N ARG A 47 -9.36 5.75 -10.48
CA ARG A 47 -8.72 4.83 -9.54
C ARG A 47 -9.52 4.63 -8.25
N SER A 48 -10.84 4.86 -8.27
CA SER A 48 -11.71 4.66 -7.10
C SER A 48 -11.60 3.22 -6.57
N GLY A 49 -11.46 3.08 -5.25
CA GLY A 49 -11.22 1.81 -4.55
C GLY A 49 -9.81 1.24 -4.70
N LEU A 50 -8.93 1.88 -5.47
CA LEU A 50 -7.55 1.42 -5.70
C LEU A 50 -6.55 2.17 -4.84
N THR A 51 -5.47 1.46 -4.50
CA THR A 51 -4.30 2.05 -3.84
C THR A 51 -3.56 2.94 -4.83
N TRP A 52 -3.59 4.26 -4.62
CA TRP A 52 -2.91 5.23 -5.49
C TRP A 52 -1.55 5.68 -4.94
N LYS A 53 -1.28 5.42 -3.65
CA LYS A 53 0.00 5.74 -3.02
C LYS A 53 0.38 4.68 -1.98
N GLN A 54 1.69 4.47 -1.82
CA GLN A 54 2.28 3.69 -0.74
C GLN A 54 3.52 4.39 -0.18
N SER A 55 3.82 4.16 1.10
CA SER A 55 5.02 4.67 1.77
C SER A 55 5.43 3.70 2.88
N PRO A 56 6.67 3.19 2.90
CA PRO A 56 7.73 3.42 1.92
C PRO A 56 7.41 2.92 0.50
N ALA A 57 8.20 3.37 -0.48
CA ALA A 57 8.02 2.96 -1.88
C ALA A 57 8.40 1.48 -2.07
N ALA A 58 7.83 0.86 -3.11
CA ALA A 58 8.16 -0.52 -3.45
C ALA A 58 9.67 -0.71 -3.67
N GLY A 59 10.21 -1.84 -3.22
CA GLY A 59 11.65 -2.14 -3.25
C GLY A 59 12.46 -1.51 -2.11
N THR A 60 11.87 -0.63 -1.30
CA THR A 60 12.53 -0.11 -0.08
C THR A 60 12.67 -1.24 0.94
N VAL A 61 13.82 -1.35 1.60
CA VAL A 61 14.01 -2.30 2.72
C VAL A 61 13.07 -1.92 3.85
N ILE A 62 12.37 -2.91 4.42
CA ILE A 62 11.40 -2.65 5.48
C ILE A 62 12.12 -2.32 6.79
N ASP A 63 11.84 -1.14 7.32
CA ASP A 63 12.31 -0.65 8.61
C ASP A 63 11.15 -0.24 9.55
N GLY A 64 9.91 -0.36 9.09
CA GLY A 64 8.70 0.05 9.80
C GLY A 64 7.41 -0.28 9.03
N PRO A 65 6.25 0.23 9.49
CA PRO A 65 4.96 -0.07 8.87
C PRO A 65 4.81 0.59 7.50
N VAL A 66 4.14 -0.10 6.58
CA VAL A 66 3.78 0.43 5.25
C VAL A 66 2.41 1.10 5.32
N THR A 67 2.34 2.38 4.98
CA THR A 67 1.06 3.07 4.79
C THR A 67 0.65 3.02 3.33
N ILE A 68 -0.61 2.67 3.08
CA ILE A 68 -1.23 2.72 1.76
C ILE A 68 -2.40 3.70 1.76
N TRP A 69 -2.57 4.45 0.68
CA TRP A 69 -3.69 5.36 0.48
C TRP A 69 -4.59 4.86 -0.64
N VAL A 70 -5.88 4.80 -0.35
CA VAL A 70 -6.91 4.27 -1.24
C VAL A 70 -7.87 5.39 -1.60
N ASN A 71 -8.16 5.53 -2.89
CA ASN A 71 -9.17 6.48 -3.36
C ASN A 71 -10.56 6.01 -2.91
N PRO A 72 -11.39 6.89 -2.35
CA PRO A 72 -12.76 6.54 -1.97
C PRO A 72 -13.64 6.17 -3.17
#